data_AF-A0A4Z0V4A7-F1
#
_entry.id   AF-A0A4Z0V4A7-F1
#
_cell.length_a   1.000
_cell.length_b   1.000
_cell.length_c   1.000
_cell.angle_alpha   90.00
_cell.angle_beta   90.00
_cell.angle_gamma   90.00
#
_symmetry.space_group_name_H-M   'P 1'
#
loop_
_entity.id
_entity.type
_entity.pdbx_description
1 polymer ?
#
loop_
_entity_poly.entity_id
_entity_poly.type
_entity_poly.pdbx_seq_one_letter_code
_entity_poly.pdbx_strand_id
1 'polypeptide(L)'
;MKQLSILALGAVAVLTACNSRPANQFDLKGTIDGADGQTIYLVYARNDSVKTDSTVIADGTFAFTGIAEVPVSATFYMGDVMNWESKTRAGIYLEPSEMTVTGLTAEDFSGAKISGSRTQDEMYEYEALIRPIQEEIKSVRQAMQGADQLARPALEAKSDSLGNIYDTMTIEFIKSHPASYYSAVLLNMTAGHMSYPDLKAAFDGLTPEVQASAEEVAQELEVLESIQPGKPAPDLIGNNPDGKEIRLSDLKGKVVLIDFWATWCGPCRAALPHVRELYNKYHDRGFEVFCVADNDSSPDKWKEVIVEEGIEDYHNILRGLKMNTTPDGQFAGYDKSGDQSDKYAVHYLPTKYLIAADGTVIGKMDTNEELDARFAEIFR
;
A
#
# COMPACT_ATOMS: atom_id res chain seq x y z
N MET A 1 88.47 -12.79 15.77
CA MET A 1 87.37 -11.83 15.98
C MET A 1 86.93 -11.33 14.61
N LYS A 2 85.75 -11.76 14.15
CA LYS A 2 84.55 -10.92 13.86
C LYS A 2 84.77 -10.00 12.62
N GLN A 3 84.00 -10.02 11.54
CA GLN A 3 82.56 -10.26 11.39
C GLN A 3 82.21 -10.81 9.99
N LEU A 4 81.19 -11.68 9.95
CA LEU A 4 80.38 -12.02 8.77
C LEU A 4 79.50 -10.82 8.39
N SER A 5 79.44 -10.48 7.11
CA SER A 5 78.41 -9.60 6.54
C SER A 5 77.43 -10.44 5.73
N ILE A 6 76.25 -10.68 6.30
CA ILE A 6 75.11 -11.33 5.63
C ILE A 6 74.36 -10.24 4.85
N LEU A 7 74.30 -10.37 3.53
CA LEU A 7 73.42 -9.56 2.67
C LEU A 7 71.99 -10.11 2.80
N ALA A 8 71.09 -9.33 3.42
CA ALA A 8 69.67 -9.63 3.45
C ALA A 8 69.00 -9.03 2.20
N LEU A 9 68.59 -9.88 1.26
CA LEU A 9 67.71 -9.52 0.14
C LEU A 9 66.27 -9.43 0.68
N GLY A 10 65.79 -8.22 0.92
CA GLY A 10 64.40 -7.97 1.30
C GLY A 10 63.49 -8.09 0.08
N ALA A 11 62.74 -9.19 -0.02
CA ALA A 11 61.62 -9.31 -0.95
C ALA A 11 60.45 -8.48 -0.39
N VAL A 12 60.17 -7.33 -1.01
CA VAL A 12 58.94 -6.57 -0.73
C VAL A 12 57.81 -7.27 -1.48
N ALA A 13 57.04 -8.09 -0.75
CA ALA A 13 55.76 -8.59 -1.22
C ALA A 13 54.76 -7.43 -1.21
N VAL A 14 54.44 -6.88 -2.38
CA VAL A 14 53.31 -5.98 -2.56
C VAL A 14 52.04 -6.83 -2.44
N LEU A 15 51.45 -6.85 -1.25
CA LEU A 15 50.09 -7.37 -1.04
C LEU A 15 49.11 -6.36 -1.64
N THR A 16 48.76 -6.54 -2.91
CA THR A 16 47.51 -5.98 -3.44
C THR A 16 46.36 -6.71 -2.77
N ALA A 17 45.88 -6.17 -1.65
CA ALA A 17 44.58 -6.53 -1.13
C ALA A 17 43.53 -6.04 -2.14
N CYS A 18 43.03 -6.95 -2.97
CA CYS A 18 41.75 -6.75 -3.64
C CYS A 18 40.70 -6.65 -2.54
N ASN A 19 40.37 -5.43 -2.11
CA ASN A 19 39.18 -5.14 -1.33
C ASN A 19 37.99 -5.36 -2.27
N SER A 20 37.60 -6.61 -2.50
CA SER A 20 36.41 -6.91 -3.29
C SER A 20 35.20 -6.55 -2.44
N ARG A 21 34.58 -5.41 -2.76
CA ARG A 21 33.28 -5.01 -2.24
C ARG A 21 32.29 -6.18 -2.35
N PRO A 22 31.58 -6.56 -1.27
CA PRO A 22 30.48 -7.52 -1.35
C PRO A 22 29.45 -7.08 -2.40
N ALA A 23 28.93 -8.02 -3.18
CA ALA A 23 28.01 -7.71 -4.28
C ALA A 23 26.70 -7.03 -3.84
N ASN A 24 26.32 -7.23 -2.57
CA ASN A 24 25.13 -6.68 -1.91
C ASN A 24 25.45 -5.48 -0.99
N GLN A 25 26.67 -4.93 -1.04
CA GLN A 25 27.03 -3.75 -0.25
C GLN A 25 26.52 -2.47 -0.92
N PHE A 26 25.94 -1.56 -0.15
CA PHE A 26 25.72 -0.17 -0.54
C PHE A 26 26.71 0.76 0.17
N ASP A 27 27.08 1.87 -0.49
CA ASP A 27 27.92 2.93 0.07
C ASP A 27 27.27 4.27 -0.22
N LEU A 28 26.69 4.91 0.80
CA LEU A 28 26.01 6.19 0.70
C LEU A 28 26.91 7.29 1.27
N LYS A 29 27.30 8.25 0.44
CA LYS A 29 28.05 9.44 0.89
C LYS A 29 27.17 10.67 0.74
N GLY A 30 27.20 11.58 1.71
CA GLY A 30 26.35 12.76 1.66
C GLY A 30 27.07 14.04 2.07
N THR A 31 26.59 15.15 1.52
CA THR A 31 26.98 16.51 1.92
C THR A 31 25.79 17.23 2.53
N ILE A 32 26.02 17.98 3.61
CA ILE A 32 25.00 18.73 4.33
C ILE A 32 25.56 20.06 4.86
N ASP A 33 24.82 21.13 4.62
CA ASP A 33 25.23 22.47 5.04
C ASP A 33 24.77 22.78 6.47
N GLY A 34 25.70 23.27 7.31
CA GLY A 34 25.39 23.84 8.63
C GLY A 34 25.08 22.85 9.74
N ALA A 35 25.43 21.57 9.58
CA ALA A 35 25.07 20.50 10.51
C ALA A 35 26.25 19.79 11.20
N ASP A 36 27.46 20.35 11.14
CA ASP A 36 28.65 19.75 11.76
C ASP A 36 28.47 19.47 13.26
N GLY A 37 28.94 18.29 13.68
CA GLY A 37 28.81 17.80 15.05
C GLY A 37 27.42 17.25 15.39
N GLN A 38 26.41 17.39 14.52
CA GLN A 38 25.11 16.76 14.69
C GLN A 38 25.13 15.30 14.22
N THR A 39 24.18 14.50 14.71
CA THR A 39 24.01 13.11 14.29
C THR A 39 22.93 13.01 13.22
N ILE A 40 23.24 12.35 12.12
CA ILE A 40 22.29 11.96 11.09
C ILE A 40 22.04 10.45 11.19
N TYR A 41 20.79 10.07 11.01
CA TYR A 41 20.35 8.68 11.12
C TYR A 41 19.88 8.17 9.76
N LEU A 42 20.00 6.86 9.56
CA LEU A 42 19.51 6.15 8.38
C LEU A 42 18.70 4.94 8.84
N VAL A 43 17.43 4.88 8.45
CA VAL A 43 16.51 3.78 8.74
C VAL A 43 16.10 3.10 7.46
N TYR A 44 16.19 1.76 7.42
CA TYR A 44 15.82 0.96 6.25
C TYR A 44 15.40 -0.44 6.65
N ALA A 45 14.57 -1.06 5.82
CA ALA A 45 14.21 -2.45 5.98
C ALA A 45 15.41 -3.36 5.68
N ARG A 46 15.61 -4.39 6.50
CA ARG A 46 16.56 -5.46 6.28
C ARG A 46 15.94 -6.78 6.71
N ASN A 47 15.55 -7.60 5.74
CA ASN A 47 14.73 -8.79 5.96
C ASN A 47 13.46 -8.40 6.76
N ASP A 48 13.05 -9.23 7.72
CA ASP A 48 11.88 -9.01 8.58
C ASP A 48 12.13 -8.00 9.73
N SER A 49 13.12 -7.12 9.60
CA SER A 49 13.52 -6.18 10.65
C SER A 49 13.86 -4.80 10.10
N VAL A 50 13.64 -3.77 10.92
CA VAL A 50 14.08 -2.41 10.62
C VAL A 50 15.48 -2.21 11.19
N LYS A 51 16.42 -1.76 10.38
CA LYS A 51 17.74 -1.33 10.84
C LYS A 51 17.78 0.19 10.98
N THR A 52 18.26 0.66 12.12
CA THR A 52 18.64 2.06 12.35
C THR A 52 20.15 2.15 12.45
N ASP A 53 20.76 2.98 11.61
CA ASP A 53 22.18 3.33 11.62
C ASP A 53 22.34 4.83 11.91
N SER A 54 23.52 5.24 12.36
CA SER A 54 23.80 6.65 12.61
C SER A 54 25.27 7.00 12.40
N THR A 55 25.51 8.26 12.06
CA THR A 55 26.87 8.80 12.02
C THR A 55 26.86 10.28 12.41
N VAL A 56 28.02 10.76 12.85
CA VAL A 56 28.22 12.19 13.16
C VAL A 56 28.68 12.90 11.90
N ILE A 57 28.04 14.03 11.60
CA ILE A 57 28.41 14.89 10.49
C ILE A 57 29.73 15.59 10.82
N ALA A 58 30.69 15.50 9.91
CA ALA A 58 32.00 16.13 10.04
C ALA A 58 32.42 16.76 8.71
N ASP A 59 32.89 18.01 8.79
CA ASP A 59 33.33 18.82 7.65
C ASP A 59 32.27 18.90 6.53
N GLY A 60 31.00 19.02 6.92
CA GLY A 60 29.84 19.07 6.02
C GLY A 60 29.53 17.74 5.34
N THR A 61 30.10 16.62 5.80
CA THR A 61 29.94 15.30 5.16
C THR A 61 29.49 14.21 6.13
N PHE A 62 28.87 13.18 5.58
CA PHE A 62 28.52 11.95 6.28
C PHE A 62 28.61 10.74 5.34
N ALA A 63 28.68 9.54 5.91
CA ALA A 63 28.68 8.31 5.14
C ALA A 63 28.00 7.17 5.88
N PHE A 64 27.33 6.30 5.12
CA PHE A 64 26.78 5.04 5.58
C PHE A 64 27.24 3.91 4.65
N THR A 65 27.58 2.77 5.23
CA THR A 65 27.85 1.54 4.50
C THR A 65 27.00 0.43 5.10
N GLY A 66 26.38 -0.38 4.24
CA GLY A 66 25.52 -1.46 4.69
C GLY A 66 25.28 -2.50 3.61
N ILE A 67 24.36 -3.41 3.90
CA ILE A 67 23.99 -4.51 3.00
C ILE A 67 22.53 -4.34 2.62
N ALA A 68 22.25 -4.40 1.32
CA ALA A 68 20.93 -4.45 0.73
C ALA A 68 20.96 -5.53 -0.37
N GLU A 69 20.20 -6.62 -0.18
CA GLU A 69 20.13 -7.73 -1.17
C GLU A 69 19.41 -7.29 -2.45
N VAL A 70 18.43 -6.40 -2.28
CA VAL A 70 17.66 -5.74 -3.35
C VAL A 70 17.53 -4.25 -3.00
N PRO A 71 17.14 -3.38 -3.94
CA PRO A 71 16.77 -2.01 -3.63
C PRO A 71 15.73 -1.95 -2.50
N VAL A 72 16.00 -1.14 -1.49
CA VAL A 72 15.10 -0.96 -0.33
C VAL A 72 14.78 0.50 -0.10
N SER A 73 13.53 0.78 0.25
CA SER A 73 13.15 2.10 0.75
C SER A 73 13.85 2.36 2.09
N ALA A 74 14.42 3.55 2.20
CA ALA A 74 15.10 4.02 3.38
C ALA A 74 14.69 5.47 3.68
N THR A 75 14.92 5.89 4.91
CA THR A 75 14.71 7.27 5.34
C THR A 75 15.95 7.72 6.08
N PHE A 76 16.55 8.83 5.67
CA PHE A 76 17.49 9.52 6.53
C PHE A 76 16.82 10.71 7.21
N TYR A 77 17.21 10.96 8.47
CA TYR A 77 16.61 12.02 9.28
C TYR A 77 17.60 12.60 10.29
N MET A 78 17.30 13.81 10.73
CA MET A 78 17.88 14.43 11.93
C MET A 78 16.75 14.81 12.90
N GLY A 79 17.00 14.64 14.20
CA GLY A 79 16.00 14.88 15.24
C GLY A 79 15.12 13.65 15.52
N ASP A 80 13.83 13.89 15.80
CA ASP A 80 12.87 12.83 16.12
C ASP A 80 12.32 12.17 14.86
N VAL A 81 12.51 10.85 14.73
CA VAL A 81 12.03 10.04 13.61
C VAL A 81 10.51 9.94 13.56
N MET A 82 9.84 10.09 14.70
CA MET A 82 8.38 10.00 14.82
C MET A 82 7.68 11.32 14.51
N ASN A 83 8.44 12.40 14.31
CA ASN A 83 7.88 13.68 13.90
C ASN A 83 7.67 13.72 12.38
N TRP A 84 6.47 13.34 11.94
CA TRP A 84 6.06 13.33 10.53
C TRP A 84 5.99 14.72 9.88
N GLU A 85 5.98 15.80 10.67
CA GLU A 85 6.05 17.18 10.18
C GLU A 85 7.50 17.69 10.04
N SER A 86 8.49 16.86 10.40
CA SER A 86 9.90 17.24 10.33
C SER A 86 10.36 17.51 8.90
N LYS A 87 10.98 18.67 8.68
CA LYS A 87 11.62 19.04 7.42
C LYS A 87 12.99 18.40 7.24
N THR A 88 13.59 17.85 8.31
CA THR A 88 14.88 17.17 8.28
C THR A 88 14.69 15.67 8.14
N ARG A 89 13.85 15.27 7.18
CA ARG A 89 13.54 13.87 6.84
C ARG A 89 13.40 13.76 5.31
N ALA A 90 14.03 12.74 4.72
CA ALA A 90 13.83 12.43 3.30
C ALA A 90 13.89 10.92 3.05
N GLY A 91 12.99 10.45 2.18
CA GLY A 91 12.96 9.06 1.71
C GLY A 91 13.88 8.86 0.51
N ILE A 92 14.54 7.71 0.46
CA ILE A 92 15.46 7.31 -0.62
C ILE A 92 15.33 5.83 -0.93
N TYR A 93 15.88 5.40 -2.07
CA TYR A 93 16.14 3.99 -2.35
C TYR A 93 17.62 3.67 -2.22
N LEU A 94 17.96 2.81 -1.26
CA LEU A 94 19.28 2.21 -1.15
C LEU A 94 19.37 1.04 -2.11
N GLU A 95 20.44 0.98 -2.90
CA GLU A 95 20.77 -0.13 -3.79
C GLU A 95 22.23 -0.53 -3.56
N PRO A 96 22.64 -1.80 -3.83
CA PRO A 96 24.03 -2.24 -3.75
C PRO A 96 24.98 -1.55 -4.77
N SER A 97 25.17 -0.25 -4.60
CA SER A 97 25.94 0.65 -5.46
C SER A 97 26.58 1.80 -4.65
N GLU A 98 27.50 2.52 -5.28
CA GLU A 98 28.00 3.78 -4.73
C GLU A 98 26.97 4.88 -5.00
N MET A 99 26.48 5.49 -3.94
CA MET A 99 25.42 6.50 -3.98
C MET A 99 25.90 7.80 -3.33
N THR A 100 25.38 8.92 -3.83
CA THR A 100 25.66 10.25 -3.29
C THR A 100 24.37 11.01 -2.98
N VAL A 101 24.29 11.68 -1.83
CA VAL A 101 23.20 12.58 -1.43
C VAL A 101 23.72 14.01 -1.33
N THR A 102 23.01 14.95 -1.95
CA THR A 102 23.33 16.39 -1.91
C THR A 102 22.07 17.23 -1.66
N GLY A 103 22.24 18.54 -1.45
CA GLY A 103 21.10 19.47 -1.32
C GLY A 103 20.43 19.45 0.06
N LEU A 104 21.15 18.96 1.08
CA LEU A 104 20.69 18.95 2.46
C LEU A 104 21.17 20.17 3.22
N THR A 105 20.33 20.69 4.11
CA THR A 105 20.68 21.71 5.10
C THR A 105 20.31 21.22 6.50
N ALA A 106 20.88 21.83 7.54
CA ALA A 106 20.52 21.51 8.93
C ALA A 106 19.02 21.69 9.27
N GLU A 107 18.26 22.43 8.46
CA GLU A 107 16.86 22.78 8.72
C GLU A 107 15.86 22.15 7.73
N ASP A 108 16.33 21.68 6.57
CA ASP A 108 15.47 21.26 5.47
C ASP A 108 16.16 20.24 4.54
N PHE A 109 15.50 19.09 4.34
CA PHE A 109 15.91 17.99 3.48
C PHE A 109 15.07 17.88 2.20
N SER A 110 14.09 18.77 1.98
CA SER A 110 13.26 18.76 0.76
C SER A 110 14.06 18.98 -0.53
N GLY A 111 15.27 19.55 -0.42
CA GLY A 111 16.23 19.70 -1.52
C GLY A 111 17.10 18.48 -1.81
N ALA A 112 16.89 17.36 -1.10
CA ALA A 112 17.69 16.15 -1.24
C ALA A 112 17.72 15.64 -2.69
N LYS A 113 18.92 15.42 -3.22
CA LYS A 113 19.15 14.78 -4.52
C LYS A 113 20.08 13.61 -4.38
N ILE A 114 19.62 12.46 -4.85
CA ILE A 114 20.34 11.21 -4.78
C ILE A 114 20.81 10.84 -6.18
N SER A 115 22.00 10.24 -6.27
CA SER A 115 22.57 9.74 -7.52
C SER A 115 23.29 8.43 -7.25
N GLY A 116 23.44 7.60 -8.29
CA GLY A 116 24.10 6.29 -8.20
C GLY A 116 23.18 5.15 -7.78
N SER A 117 21.87 5.37 -7.69
CA SER A 117 20.83 4.36 -7.46
C SER A 117 19.89 4.35 -8.66
N ARG A 118 19.83 3.24 -9.39
CA ARG A 118 18.98 3.10 -10.56
C ARG A 118 17.51 3.19 -10.17
N THR A 119 17.12 2.56 -9.07
CA THR A 119 15.74 2.61 -8.57
C THR A 119 15.33 4.03 -8.21
N GLN A 120 16.25 4.82 -7.67
CA GLN A 120 16.02 6.24 -7.39
C GLN A 120 15.89 7.08 -8.66
N ASP A 121 16.74 6.84 -9.66
CA ASP A 121 16.67 7.53 -10.95
C ASP A 121 15.34 7.24 -11.67
N GLU A 122 14.90 5.98 -11.67
CA GLU A 122 13.61 5.54 -12.22
C GLU A 122 12.42 6.16 -11.46
N MET A 123 12.52 6.33 -10.15
CA MET A 123 11.54 7.05 -9.34
C MET A 123 11.47 8.54 -9.72
N TYR A 124 12.60 9.21 -9.91
CA TYR A 124 12.62 10.60 -10.38
C TYR A 124 12.05 10.75 -11.80
N GLU A 125 12.33 9.79 -12.69
CA GLU A 125 11.72 9.75 -14.02
C GLU A 125 10.19 9.68 -13.92
N TYR A 126 9.67 8.75 -13.12
CA TYR A 126 8.24 8.61 -12.89
C TYR A 126 7.63 9.88 -12.29
N GLU A 127 8.22 10.44 -11.22
CA GLU A 127 7.73 11.68 -10.61
C GLU A 127 7.68 12.84 -11.61
N ALA A 128 8.70 12.97 -12.47
CA ALA A 128 8.71 13.97 -13.53
C ALA A 128 7.62 13.73 -14.58
N LEU A 129 7.36 12.46 -14.92
CA LEU A 129 6.30 12.04 -15.84
C LEU A 129 4.91 12.40 -15.32
N ILE A 130 4.62 12.11 -14.04
CA ILE A 130 3.27 12.33 -13.46
C ILE A 130 3.06 13.72 -12.86
N ARG A 131 4.10 14.54 -12.69
CA ARG A 131 3.97 15.89 -12.09
C ARG A 131 2.88 16.76 -12.73
N PRO A 132 2.74 16.86 -14.08
CA PRO A 132 1.71 17.69 -14.68
C PRO A 132 0.30 17.27 -14.30
N ILE A 133 0.03 15.94 -14.29
CA ILE A 133 -1.29 15.41 -13.94
C ILE A 133 -1.58 15.59 -12.46
N GLN A 134 -0.57 15.42 -11.59
CA GLN A 134 -0.70 15.68 -10.15
C GLN A 134 -1.00 17.15 -9.84
N GLU A 135 -0.36 18.09 -10.54
CA GLU A 135 -0.64 19.52 -10.40
C GLU A 135 -2.08 19.86 -10.80
N GLU A 136 -2.60 19.22 -11.85
CA GLU A 136 -3.97 19.40 -12.29
C GLU A 136 -4.98 18.77 -11.31
N ILE A 137 -4.72 17.55 -10.81
CA ILE A 137 -5.51 16.90 -9.76
C ILE A 137 -5.58 17.79 -8.52
N LYS A 138 -4.44 18.36 -8.10
CA LYS A 138 -4.37 19.29 -6.97
C LYS A 138 -5.23 20.53 -7.23
N SER A 139 -5.18 21.10 -8.43
CA SER A 139 -6.00 22.25 -8.81
C SER A 139 -7.50 21.92 -8.78
N VAL A 140 -7.91 20.76 -9.31
CA VAL A 140 -9.31 20.31 -9.29
C VAL A 140 -9.79 20.07 -7.85
N ARG A 141 -8.97 19.43 -7.00
CA ARG A 141 -9.30 19.24 -5.58
C ARG A 141 -9.48 20.58 -4.85
N GLN A 142 -8.65 21.57 -5.13
CA GLN A 142 -8.81 22.92 -4.57
C GLN A 142 -10.10 23.59 -5.04
N ALA A 143 -10.43 23.49 -6.33
CA ALA A 143 -11.68 24.02 -6.86
C ALA A 143 -12.92 23.34 -6.24
N MET A 144 -12.85 22.03 -5.96
CA MET A 144 -13.93 21.24 -5.38
C MET A 144 -14.35 21.73 -3.99
N GLN A 145 -13.42 22.24 -3.18
CA GLN A 145 -13.68 22.69 -1.79
C GLN A 145 -14.68 23.84 -1.69
N GLY A 146 -14.86 24.62 -2.76
CA GLY A 146 -15.81 25.74 -2.83
C GLY A 146 -16.85 25.62 -3.95
N ALA A 147 -16.93 24.46 -4.61
CA ALA A 147 -17.81 24.27 -5.76
C ALA A 147 -19.29 24.22 -5.35
N ASP A 148 -20.13 24.98 -6.07
CA ASP A 148 -21.58 24.90 -5.96
C ASP A 148 -22.15 23.66 -6.67
N GLN A 149 -23.46 23.44 -6.54
CA GLN A 149 -24.15 22.29 -7.11
C GLN A 149 -24.11 22.25 -8.65
N LEU A 150 -23.91 23.38 -9.34
CA LEU A 150 -23.82 23.42 -10.81
C LEU A 150 -22.40 23.08 -11.29
N ALA A 151 -21.37 23.53 -10.59
CA ALA A 151 -19.97 23.32 -10.96
C ALA A 151 -19.44 21.95 -10.56
N ARG A 152 -19.98 21.37 -9.48
CA ARG A 152 -19.48 20.12 -8.90
C ARG A 152 -19.48 18.92 -9.87
N PRO A 153 -20.54 18.62 -10.64
CA PRO A 153 -20.53 17.48 -11.57
C PRO A 153 -19.43 17.56 -12.64
N ALA A 154 -19.11 18.77 -13.12
CA ALA A 154 -18.04 18.95 -14.10
C ALA A 154 -16.65 18.75 -13.48
N LEU A 155 -16.46 19.16 -12.23
CA LEU A 155 -15.22 18.93 -11.49
C LEU A 155 -15.04 17.46 -11.13
N GLU A 156 -16.13 16.74 -10.82
CA GLU A 156 -16.13 15.30 -10.56
C GLU A 156 -15.70 14.55 -11.81
N ALA A 157 -16.39 14.76 -12.94
CA ALA A 157 -16.02 14.16 -14.22
C ALA A 157 -14.58 14.47 -14.64
N LYS A 158 -14.09 15.68 -14.34
CA LYS A 158 -12.70 16.05 -14.57
C LYS A 158 -11.76 15.28 -13.64
N SER A 159 -12.06 15.19 -12.35
CA SER A 159 -11.28 14.41 -11.38
C SER A 159 -11.17 12.94 -11.81
N ASP A 160 -12.27 12.34 -12.24
CA ASP A 160 -12.30 10.94 -12.70
C ASP A 160 -11.43 10.74 -13.94
N SER A 161 -11.55 11.64 -14.91
CA SER A 161 -10.70 11.64 -16.11
C SER A 161 -9.21 11.74 -15.77
N LEU A 162 -8.83 12.64 -14.85
CA LEU A 162 -7.45 12.80 -14.43
C LEU A 162 -6.94 11.56 -13.67
N GLY A 163 -7.79 10.92 -12.86
CA GLY A 163 -7.50 9.65 -12.21
C GLY A 163 -7.19 8.55 -13.24
N ASN A 164 -8.06 8.38 -14.23
CA ASN A 164 -7.84 7.39 -15.30
C ASN A 164 -6.54 7.64 -16.09
N ILE A 165 -6.22 8.91 -16.35
CA ILE A 165 -4.95 9.28 -17.01
C ILE A 165 -3.76 8.93 -16.12
N TYR A 166 -3.83 9.26 -14.82
CA TYR A 166 -2.79 8.93 -13.85
C TYR A 166 -2.53 7.42 -13.78
N ASP A 167 -3.60 6.61 -13.67
CA ASP A 167 -3.48 5.15 -13.61
C ASP A 167 -2.90 4.59 -14.92
N THR A 168 -3.35 5.10 -16.07
CA THR A 168 -2.79 4.71 -17.38
C THR A 168 -1.29 5.01 -17.47
N MET A 169 -0.86 6.21 -17.07
CA MET A 169 0.55 6.58 -17.09
C MET A 169 1.39 5.70 -16.15
N THR A 170 0.83 5.35 -14.98
CA THR A 170 1.47 4.45 -14.01
C THR A 170 1.64 3.05 -14.59
N ILE A 171 0.59 2.49 -15.18
CA ILE A 171 0.61 1.15 -15.79
C ILE A 171 1.59 1.10 -16.97
N GLU A 172 1.63 2.12 -17.82
CA GLU A 172 2.58 2.15 -18.95
C GLU A 172 4.03 2.32 -18.48
N PHE A 173 4.28 3.05 -17.39
CA PHE A 173 5.60 3.08 -16.75
C PHE A 173 6.01 1.69 -16.26
N ILE A 174 5.13 0.97 -15.56
CA ILE A 174 5.38 -0.40 -15.07
C ILE A 174 5.72 -1.34 -16.24
N LYS A 175 4.94 -1.30 -17.32
CA LYS A 175 5.17 -2.15 -18.51
C LYS A 175 6.48 -1.85 -19.23
N SER A 176 6.89 -0.59 -19.27
CA SER A 176 8.14 -0.18 -19.92
C SER A 176 9.39 -0.39 -19.06
N HIS A 177 9.22 -0.62 -17.76
CA HIS A 177 10.30 -0.81 -16.78
C HIS A 177 10.20 -2.14 -16.01
N PRO A 178 10.09 -3.30 -16.68
CA PRO A 178 9.84 -4.59 -16.01
C PRO A 178 10.97 -5.05 -15.06
N ALA A 179 12.15 -4.45 -15.18
CA ALA A 179 13.32 -4.71 -14.32
C ALA A 179 13.52 -3.65 -13.22
N SER A 180 12.58 -2.71 -13.06
CA SER A 180 12.62 -1.68 -12.03
C SER A 180 11.98 -2.17 -10.74
N TYR A 181 12.69 -2.06 -9.62
CA TYR A 181 12.09 -2.27 -8.30
C TYR A 181 11.07 -1.18 -7.95
N TYR A 182 11.17 0.00 -8.57
CA TYR A 182 10.15 1.02 -8.41
C TYR A 182 8.84 0.62 -9.10
N SER A 183 8.88 -0.15 -10.20
CA SER A 183 7.66 -0.71 -10.79
C SER A 183 6.93 -1.67 -9.86
N ALA A 184 7.63 -2.45 -9.02
CA ALA A 184 7.00 -3.26 -7.97
C ALA A 184 6.28 -2.39 -6.93
N VAL A 185 6.92 -1.29 -6.50
CA VAL A 185 6.30 -0.33 -5.56
C VAL A 185 5.05 0.30 -6.17
N LEU A 186 5.14 0.77 -7.41
CA LEU A 186 3.99 1.35 -8.11
C LEU A 186 2.86 0.34 -8.30
N LEU A 187 3.21 -0.90 -8.65
CA LEU A 187 2.22 -1.97 -8.80
C LEU A 187 1.49 -2.22 -7.48
N ASN A 188 2.20 -2.26 -6.35
CA ASN A 188 1.57 -2.39 -5.04
C ASN A 188 0.63 -1.22 -4.72
N MET A 189 1.05 0.01 -5.04
CA MET A 189 0.24 1.21 -4.78
C MET A 189 -1.02 1.31 -5.65
N THR A 190 -1.02 0.71 -6.84
CA THR A 190 -2.13 0.80 -7.80
C THR A 190 -2.97 -0.49 -7.87
N ALA A 191 -2.53 -1.60 -7.27
CA ALA A 191 -3.18 -2.90 -7.32
C ALA A 191 -4.68 -2.84 -7.02
N GLY A 192 -5.07 -2.12 -5.97
CA GLY A 192 -6.47 -1.96 -5.58
C GLY A 192 -7.36 -1.20 -6.57
N HIS A 193 -6.80 -0.53 -7.57
CA HIS A 193 -7.54 0.14 -8.66
C HIS A 193 -7.56 -0.68 -9.95
N MET A 194 -6.83 -1.79 -10.02
CA MET A 194 -6.71 -2.62 -11.21
C MET A 194 -7.74 -3.75 -11.21
N SER A 195 -8.16 -4.17 -12.41
CA SER A 195 -8.87 -5.44 -12.57
C SER A 195 -7.89 -6.60 -12.34
N TYR A 196 -8.38 -7.77 -11.90
CA TYR A 196 -7.52 -8.95 -11.73
C TYR A 196 -6.72 -9.30 -13.00
N PRO A 197 -7.32 -9.35 -14.22
CA PRO A 197 -6.56 -9.59 -15.44
C PRO A 197 -5.44 -8.58 -15.69
N ASP A 198 -5.67 -7.30 -15.43
CA ASP A 198 -4.68 -6.25 -15.67
C ASP A 198 -3.55 -6.31 -14.63
N LEU A 199 -3.89 -6.48 -13.35
CA LEU A 199 -2.91 -6.65 -12.28
C LEU A 199 -2.03 -7.88 -12.55
N LYS A 200 -2.65 -8.99 -12.96
CA LYS A 200 -1.92 -10.22 -13.31
C LYS A 200 -1.00 -10.01 -14.50
N ALA A 201 -1.47 -9.36 -15.57
CA ALA A 201 -0.66 -9.10 -16.75
C ALA A 201 0.53 -8.16 -16.44
N ALA A 202 0.31 -7.14 -15.59
CA ALA A 202 1.37 -6.25 -15.14
C ALA A 202 2.41 -6.99 -14.29
N PHE A 203 1.97 -7.81 -13.32
CA PHE A 203 2.86 -8.62 -12.48
C PHE A 203 3.64 -9.65 -13.30
N ASP A 204 2.98 -10.41 -14.17
CA ASP A 204 3.60 -11.43 -15.03
C ASP A 204 4.61 -10.82 -16.02
N GLY A 205 4.46 -9.53 -16.36
CA GLY A 205 5.38 -8.79 -17.21
C GLY A 205 6.68 -8.34 -16.53
N LEU A 206 6.72 -8.34 -15.20
CA LEU A 206 7.93 -8.00 -14.43
C LEU A 206 8.98 -9.11 -14.54
N THR A 207 10.25 -8.75 -14.37
CA THR A 207 11.35 -9.72 -14.26
C THR A 207 11.20 -10.57 -13.00
N PRO A 208 11.70 -11.83 -12.98
CA PRO A 208 11.60 -12.70 -11.81
C PRO A 208 12.15 -12.07 -10.52
N GLU A 209 13.23 -11.29 -10.63
CA GLU A 209 13.83 -10.59 -9.50
C GLU A 209 12.90 -9.53 -8.91
N VAL A 210 12.21 -8.77 -9.78
CA VAL A 210 11.25 -7.75 -9.35
C VAL A 210 9.96 -8.38 -8.83
N GLN A 211 9.48 -9.48 -9.45
CA GLN A 211 8.35 -10.26 -8.92
C GLN A 211 8.62 -10.74 -7.50
N ALA A 212 9.83 -11.23 -7.22
CA ALA A 212 10.23 -11.67 -5.88
C ALA A 212 10.25 -10.54 -4.84
N SER A 213 10.35 -9.28 -5.28
CA SER A 213 10.27 -8.09 -4.40
C SER A 213 8.84 -7.57 -4.19
N ALA A 214 7.87 -8.10 -4.95
CA ALA A 214 6.47 -7.66 -4.94
C ALA A 214 5.56 -8.69 -4.25
N GLU A 215 5.99 -9.21 -3.10
CA GLU A 215 5.28 -10.29 -2.38
C GLU A 215 3.83 -9.91 -2.03
N GLU A 216 3.58 -8.67 -1.60
CA GLU A 216 2.23 -8.19 -1.29
C GLU A 216 1.30 -8.28 -2.50
N VAL A 217 1.78 -7.91 -3.70
CA VAL A 217 1.03 -8.02 -4.95
C VAL A 217 0.78 -9.47 -5.32
N ALA A 218 1.77 -10.35 -5.12
CA ALA A 218 1.61 -11.78 -5.38
C ALA A 218 0.53 -12.40 -4.49
N GLN A 219 0.54 -12.08 -3.20
CA GLN A 219 -0.48 -12.52 -2.23
C GLN A 219 -1.86 -11.98 -2.60
N GLU A 220 -1.95 -10.71 -3.00
CA GLU A 220 -3.20 -10.12 -3.47
C GLU A 220 -3.74 -10.81 -4.73
N LEU A 221 -2.87 -11.15 -5.69
CA LEU A 221 -3.25 -11.91 -6.87
C LEU A 221 -3.83 -13.29 -6.54
N GLU A 222 -3.27 -13.98 -5.54
CA GLU A 222 -3.83 -15.26 -5.05
C GLU A 222 -5.23 -15.08 -4.47
N VAL A 223 -5.44 -14.03 -3.66
CA VAL A 223 -6.76 -13.70 -3.11
C VAL A 223 -7.75 -13.37 -4.24
N LEU A 224 -7.38 -12.47 -5.14
CA LEU A 224 -8.22 -12.06 -6.27
C LEU A 224 -8.55 -13.24 -7.19
N GLU A 225 -7.60 -14.15 -7.43
CA GLU A 225 -7.84 -15.38 -8.19
C GLU A 225 -8.86 -16.30 -7.49
N SER A 226 -8.79 -16.38 -6.16
CA SER A 226 -9.69 -17.22 -5.35
C SER A 226 -11.14 -16.72 -5.34
N ILE A 227 -11.36 -15.43 -5.62
CA ILE A 227 -12.68 -14.78 -5.66
C ILE A 227 -13.15 -14.46 -7.09
N GLN A 228 -12.53 -15.04 -8.11
CA GLN A 228 -13.02 -14.89 -9.49
C GLN A 228 -14.41 -15.53 -9.67
N PRO A 229 -15.21 -15.05 -10.66
CA PRO A 229 -16.54 -15.59 -10.92
C PRO A 229 -16.56 -17.12 -11.05
N GLY A 230 -17.51 -17.76 -10.37
CA GLY A 230 -17.68 -19.21 -10.32
C GLY A 230 -16.81 -19.95 -9.29
N LYS A 231 -15.87 -19.27 -8.62
CA LYS A 231 -15.13 -19.84 -7.48
C LYS A 231 -16.00 -19.89 -6.23
N PRO A 232 -15.80 -20.85 -5.31
CA PRO A 232 -16.44 -20.81 -3.99
C PRO A 232 -16.06 -19.53 -3.24
N ALA A 233 -17.05 -18.85 -2.67
CA ALA A 233 -16.83 -17.64 -1.89
C ALA A 233 -16.04 -17.95 -0.60
N PRO A 234 -14.96 -17.21 -0.27
CA PRO A 234 -14.30 -17.32 1.02
C PRO A 234 -15.29 -17.05 2.16
N ASP A 235 -15.29 -17.91 3.17
CA ASP A 235 -16.24 -17.78 4.28
C ASP A 235 -15.91 -16.55 5.14
N LEU A 236 -16.94 -15.77 5.47
CA LEU A 236 -16.87 -14.64 6.38
C LEU A 236 -17.46 -15.07 7.71
N ILE A 237 -16.70 -14.89 8.79
CA ILE A 237 -17.08 -15.38 10.11
C ILE A 237 -16.87 -14.26 11.12
N GLY A 238 -17.89 -14.00 11.94
CA GLY A 238 -17.79 -13.01 12.98
C GLY A 238 -19.01 -13.03 13.91
N ASN A 239 -18.91 -12.27 14.99
CA ASN A 239 -20.03 -12.11 15.92
C ASN A 239 -20.95 -10.99 15.45
N ASN A 240 -22.26 -11.26 15.51
CA ASN A 240 -23.30 -10.26 15.27
C ASN A 240 -23.41 -9.28 16.46
N PRO A 241 -24.27 -8.24 16.37
CA PRO A 241 -24.49 -7.27 17.46
C PRO A 241 -24.87 -7.89 18.82
N ASP A 242 -25.53 -9.05 18.81
CA ASP A 242 -25.95 -9.80 20.00
C ASP A 242 -24.85 -10.73 20.55
N GLY A 243 -23.69 -10.79 19.90
CA GLY A 243 -22.58 -11.66 20.28
C GLY A 243 -22.70 -13.11 19.79
N LYS A 244 -23.67 -13.40 18.91
CA LYS A 244 -23.81 -14.71 18.27
C LYS A 244 -22.89 -14.77 17.04
N GLU A 245 -22.06 -15.80 16.97
CA GLU A 245 -21.26 -16.07 15.77
C GLU A 245 -22.18 -16.45 14.59
N ILE A 246 -21.94 -15.82 13.44
CA ILE A 246 -22.63 -16.09 12.17
C ILE A 246 -21.59 -16.28 11.07
N ARG A 247 -21.96 -17.05 10.04
CA ARG A 247 -21.09 -17.35 8.89
C ARG A 247 -21.78 -17.03 7.58
N LEU A 248 -21.02 -16.59 6.57
CA LEU A 248 -21.53 -16.46 5.21
C LEU A 248 -22.02 -17.81 4.68
N SER A 249 -21.31 -18.90 5.00
CA SER A 249 -21.69 -20.26 4.58
C SER A 249 -23.07 -20.70 5.08
N ASP A 250 -23.58 -20.13 6.18
CA ASP A 250 -24.91 -20.43 6.72
C ASP A 250 -26.04 -19.94 5.81
N LEU A 251 -25.73 -19.03 4.86
CA LEU A 251 -26.67 -18.46 3.90
C LEU A 251 -26.72 -19.21 2.58
N LYS A 252 -26.03 -20.34 2.45
CA LYS A 252 -26.08 -21.17 1.23
C LYS A 252 -27.53 -21.56 0.91
N GLY A 253 -27.90 -21.39 -0.36
CA GLY A 253 -29.28 -21.45 -0.84
C GLY A 253 -29.93 -20.07 -1.06
N LYS A 254 -29.25 -18.99 -0.65
CA LYS A 254 -29.66 -17.60 -0.86
C LYS A 254 -28.65 -16.88 -1.73
N VAL A 255 -29.12 -15.93 -2.54
CA VAL A 255 -28.25 -14.95 -3.18
C VAL A 255 -27.84 -13.96 -2.10
N VAL A 256 -26.55 -13.66 -1.97
CA VAL A 256 -26.03 -12.81 -0.89
C VAL A 256 -25.26 -11.63 -1.47
N LEU A 257 -25.62 -10.41 -1.07
CA LEU A 257 -24.79 -9.23 -1.29
C LEU A 257 -23.89 -9.04 -0.06
N ILE A 258 -22.59 -9.19 -0.24
CA ILE A 258 -21.59 -8.82 0.76
C ILE A 258 -21.33 -7.32 0.64
N ASP A 259 -21.47 -6.58 1.73
CA ASP A 259 -21.21 -5.13 1.77
C ASP A 259 -20.14 -4.80 2.83
N PHE A 260 -18.95 -4.43 2.36
CA PHE A 260 -17.88 -3.92 3.20
C PHE A 260 -18.08 -2.41 3.40
N TRP A 261 -18.26 -1.99 4.65
CA TRP A 261 -18.64 -0.62 4.99
C TRP A 261 -18.05 -0.16 6.32
N ALA A 262 -18.35 1.08 6.72
CA ALA A 262 -18.04 1.59 8.04
C ALA A 262 -18.99 2.73 8.45
N THR A 263 -19.18 2.94 9.75
CA THR A 263 -20.06 4.00 10.25
C THR A 263 -19.61 5.42 9.86
N TRP A 264 -18.30 5.60 9.67
CA TRP A 264 -17.68 6.87 9.29
C TRP A 264 -17.59 7.06 7.76
N CYS A 265 -17.96 6.04 6.98
CA CYS A 265 -17.91 6.07 5.52
C CYS A 265 -19.20 6.71 4.95
N GLY A 266 -19.12 8.00 4.60
CA GLY A 266 -20.23 8.75 3.99
C GLY A 266 -20.82 8.09 2.72
N PRO A 267 -19.99 7.74 1.71
CA PRO A 267 -20.47 7.05 0.51
C PRO A 267 -21.15 5.70 0.80
N CYS A 268 -20.66 4.95 1.80
CA CYS A 268 -21.28 3.69 2.21
C CYS A 268 -22.72 3.92 2.69
N ARG A 269 -22.92 4.89 3.59
CA ARG A 269 -24.25 5.24 4.11
C ARG A 269 -25.17 5.77 3.01
N ALA A 270 -24.65 6.53 2.06
CA ALA A 270 -25.41 7.00 0.90
C ALA A 270 -25.89 5.86 -0.02
N ALA A 271 -25.22 4.71 -0.03
CA ALA A 271 -25.60 3.54 -0.82
C ALA A 271 -26.66 2.66 -0.14
N LEU A 272 -26.78 2.68 1.20
CA LEU A 272 -27.70 1.84 1.96
C LEU A 272 -29.18 1.96 1.54
N PRO A 273 -29.73 3.15 1.20
CA PRO A 273 -31.10 3.25 0.72
C PRO A 273 -31.41 2.38 -0.51
N HIS A 274 -30.47 2.29 -1.45
CA HIS A 274 -30.62 1.44 -2.64
C HIS A 274 -30.54 -0.05 -2.28
N VAL A 275 -29.61 -0.43 -1.40
CA VAL A 275 -29.52 -1.81 -0.88
C VAL A 275 -30.82 -2.21 -0.17
N ARG A 276 -31.42 -1.30 0.60
CA ARG A 276 -32.71 -1.53 1.27
C ARG A 276 -33.86 -1.73 0.28
N GLU A 277 -33.87 -0.97 -0.82
CA GLU A 277 -34.85 -1.17 -1.89
C GLU A 277 -34.74 -2.58 -2.49
N LEU A 278 -33.52 -3.03 -2.81
CA LEU A 278 -33.27 -4.38 -3.31
C LEU A 278 -33.67 -5.44 -2.28
N TYR A 279 -33.33 -5.25 -1.00
CA TYR A 279 -33.70 -6.16 0.07
C TYR A 279 -35.22 -6.32 0.18
N ASN A 280 -35.96 -5.21 0.27
CA ASN A 280 -37.42 -5.23 0.34
C ASN A 280 -38.07 -5.91 -0.88
N LYS A 281 -37.46 -5.82 -2.06
CA LYS A 281 -37.97 -6.39 -3.30
C LYS A 281 -37.68 -7.89 -3.45
N TYR A 282 -36.54 -8.36 -2.94
CA TYR A 282 -36.03 -9.70 -3.25
C TYR A 282 -35.82 -10.61 -2.03
N HIS A 283 -35.91 -10.12 -0.79
CA HIS A 283 -35.68 -10.90 0.42
C HIS A 283 -36.54 -12.18 0.47
N ASP A 284 -37.87 -12.02 0.29
CA ASP A 284 -38.83 -13.12 0.24
C ASP A 284 -38.58 -14.12 -0.91
N ARG A 285 -37.74 -13.73 -1.88
CA ARG A 285 -37.35 -14.55 -3.03
C ARG A 285 -35.98 -15.22 -2.85
N GLY A 286 -35.39 -15.12 -1.66
CA GLY A 286 -34.12 -15.75 -1.33
C GLY A 286 -32.90 -14.86 -1.46
N PHE A 287 -33.06 -13.56 -1.20
CA PHE A 287 -31.95 -12.60 -1.13
C PHE A 287 -31.61 -12.22 0.32
N GLU A 288 -30.33 -12.13 0.64
CA GLU A 288 -29.81 -11.68 1.93
C GLU A 288 -28.66 -10.68 1.76
N VAL A 289 -28.40 -9.87 2.79
CA VAL A 289 -27.26 -8.94 2.84
C VAL A 289 -26.34 -9.31 3.99
N PHE A 290 -25.03 -9.40 3.73
CA PHE A 290 -23.99 -9.71 4.71
C PHE A 290 -23.02 -8.53 4.81
N CYS A 291 -23.11 -7.78 5.90
CA CYS A 291 -22.33 -6.57 6.14
C CYS A 291 -21.08 -6.85 6.96
N VAL A 292 -19.93 -6.36 6.50
CA VAL A 292 -18.64 -6.40 7.23
C VAL A 292 -18.22 -4.97 7.53
N ALA A 293 -18.19 -4.59 8.80
CA ALA A 293 -17.95 -3.22 9.23
C ALA A 293 -16.51 -2.97 9.74
N ASP A 294 -15.84 -1.95 9.21
CA ASP A 294 -14.55 -1.46 9.72
C ASP A 294 -14.73 -0.54 10.95
N ASN A 295 -15.14 -1.19 12.04
CA ASN A 295 -15.53 -0.54 13.29
C ASN A 295 -15.05 -1.31 14.53
N ASP A 296 -14.03 -2.16 14.40
CA ASP A 296 -13.48 -2.97 15.50
C ASP A 296 -13.07 -2.13 16.72
N SER A 297 -12.61 -0.90 16.50
CA SER A 297 -12.26 0.06 17.57
C SER A 297 -13.45 0.77 18.21
N SER A 298 -14.66 0.62 17.67
CA SER A 298 -15.88 1.32 18.10
C SER A 298 -17.15 0.44 17.96
N PRO A 299 -17.19 -0.75 18.58
CA PRO A 299 -18.28 -1.71 18.41
C PRO A 299 -19.65 -1.17 18.86
N ASP A 300 -19.71 -0.35 19.90
CA ASP A 300 -20.96 0.26 20.35
C ASP A 300 -21.51 1.24 19.32
N LYS A 301 -20.63 2.02 18.68
CA LYS A 301 -21.04 2.96 17.63
C LYS A 301 -21.57 2.22 16.40
N TRP A 302 -20.95 1.09 16.05
CA TRP A 302 -21.44 0.21 15.01
C TRP A 302 -22.87 -0.27 15.28
N LYS A 303 -23.16 -0.73 16.50
CA LYS A 303 -24.52 -1.16 16.89
C LYS A 303 -25.54 -0.03 16.82
N GLU A 304 -25.18 1.17 17.26
CA GLU A 304 -26.06 2.35 17.16
C GLU A 304 -26.40 2.67 15.70
N VAL A 305 -25.40 2.68 14.81
CA VAL A 305 -25.59 3.07 13.41
C VAL A 305 -26.35 2.00 12.62
N ILE A 306 -26.23 0.72 13.00
CA ILE A 306 -27.10 -0.35 12.45
C ILE A 306 -28.58 0.00 12.63
N VAL A 307 -28.97 0.48 13.82
CA VAL A 307 -30.35 0.88 14.13
C VAL A 307 -30.71 2.21 13.44
N GLU A 308 -29.79 3.18 13.43
CA GLU A 308 -29.97 4.47 12.74
C GLU A 308 -30.25 4.27 11.25
N GLU A 309 -29.54 3.35 10.62
CA GLU A 309 -29.65 3.03 9.20
C GLU A 309 -30.72 1.96 8.89
N GLY A 310 -31.43 1.43 9.87
CA GLY A 310 -32.49 0.45 9.62
C GLY A 310 -31.99 -0.81 8.90
N ILE A 311 -30.83 -1.35 9.31
CA ILE A 311 -30.19 -2.54 8.73
C ILE A 311 -30.06 -3.68 9.76
N GLU A 312 -30.90 -3.68 10.79
CA GLU A 312 -30.93 -4.71 11.84
C GLU A 312 -31.25 -6.10 11.29
N ASP A 313 -32.03 -6.17 10.22
CA ASP A 313 -32.42 -7.42 9.56
C ASP A 313 -31.27 -8.03 8.71
N TYR A 314 -30.15 -7.32 8.55
CA TYR A 314 -28.99 -7.82 7.80
C TYR A 314 -28.05 -8.65 8.68
N HIS A 315 -27.23 -9.48 8.02
CA HIS A 315 -26.17 -10.24 8.68
C HIS A 315 -24.96 -9.33 8.92
N ASN A 316 -24.90 -8.69 10.09
CA ASN A 316 -23.85 -7.73 10.41
C ASN A 316 -22.71 -8.38 11.23
N ILE A 317 -21.46 -8.21 10.81
CA ILE A 317 -20.27 -8.51 11.61
C ILE A 317 -19.26 -7.35 11.58
N LEU A 318 -18.33 -7.35 12.53
CA LEU A 318 -17.12 -6.52 12.46
C LEU A 318 -16.06 -7.19 11.57
N ARG A 319 -15.18 -6.36 10.98
CA ARG A 319 -14.07 -6.78 10.11
C ARG A 319 -13.08 -7.71 10.80
N GLY A 320 -12.88 -7.59 12.12
CA GLY A 320 -11.93 -8.42 12.87
C GLY A 320 -10.50 -7.88 12.85
N LEU A 321 -10.30 -6.65 12.39
CA LEU A 321 -8.99 -5.99 12.37
C LEU A 321 -8.62 -5.51 13.78
N LYS A 322 -7.49 -5.99 14.30
CA LYS A 322 -7.03 -5.60 15.64
C LYS A 322 -5.87 -4.63 15.55
N MET A 323 -6.00 -3.51 16.25
CA MET A 323 -4.89 -2.59 16.47
C MET A 323 -4.09 -3.03 17.68
N ASN A 324 -2.80 -3.31 17.49
CA ASN A 324 -1.88 -3.61 18.57
C ASN A 324 -1.33 -2.31 19.15
N THR A 325 -1.21 -2.27 20.47
CA THR A 325 -0.56 -1.16 21.19
C THR A 325 0.54 -1.67 22.10
N THR A 326 1.59 -0.86 22.26
CA THR A 326 2.64 -1.09 23.25
C THR A 326 2.10 -0.87 24.67
N PRO A 327 2.78 -1.32 25.73
CA PRO A 327 2.34 -1.12 27.12
C PRO A 327 2.11 0.34 27.53
N ASP A 328 2.80 1.28 26.88
CA ASP A 328 2.65 2.73 27.04
C ASP A 328 1.59 3.35 26.11
N GLY A 329 0.83 2.52 25.39
CA GLY A 329 -0.33 2.93 24.59
C GLY A 329 -0.01 3.44 23.18
N GLN A 330 1.22 3.29 22.71
CA GLN A 330 1.59 3.68 21.35
C GLN A 330 1.15 2.62 20.33
N PHE A 331 0.83 3.06 19.12
CA PHE A 331 0.50 2.15 18.02
C PHE A 331 1.69 1.21 17.72
N ALA A 332 1.41 -0.10 17.66
CA ALA A 332 2.40 -1.15 17.46
C ALA A 332 2.12 -2.01 16.22
N GLY A 333 1.26 -1.54 15.30
CA GLY A 333 0.85 -2.27 14.11
C GLY A 333 -0.55 -2.87 14.22
N TYR A 334 -0.92 -3.66 13.20
CA TYR A 334 -2.18 -4.36 13.14
C TYR A 334 -1.97 -5.88 13.19
N ASP A 335 -2.84 -6.58 13.92
CA ASP A 335 -3.03 -8.03 13.76
C ASP A 335 -4.18 -8.26 12.77
N LYS A 336 -3.80 -8.73 11.58
CA LYS A 336 -4.70 -9.02 10.46
C LYS A 336 -5.14 -10.48 10.42
N SER A 337 -4.74 -11.33 11.36
CA SER A 337 -5.07 -12.76 11.33
C SER A 337 -6.58 -13.07 11.37
N GLY A 338 -7.37 -12.12 11.89
CA GLY A 338 -8.83 -12.17 11.90
C GLY A 338 -9.52 -11.30 10.86
N ASP A 339 -8.76 -10.62 9.98
CA ASP A 339 -9.29 -9.63 9.05
C ASP A 339 -10.11 -10.29 7.94
N GLN A 340 -11.42 -10.03 7.95
CA GLN A 340 -12.34 -10.55 6.94
C GLN A 340 -12.21 -9.83 5.59
N SER A 341 -11.72 -8.59 5.57
CA SER A 341 -11.55 -7.79 4.35
C SER A 341 -10.43 -8.33 3.45
N ASP A 342 -9.36 -8.86 4.05
CA ASP A 342 -8.22 -9.42 3.32
C ASP A 342 -8.61 -10.63 2.46
N LYS A 343 -9.64 -11.38 2.87
CA LYS A 343 -10.17 -12.53 2.11
C LYS A 343 -10.82 -12.15 0.77
N TYR A 344 -11.15 -10.86 0.59
CA TYR A 344 -11.83 -10.32 -0.59
C TYR A 344 -11.03 -9.17 -1.24
N ALA A 345 -9.75 -9.00 -0.88
CA ALA A 345 -8.86 -7.93 -1.39
C ALA A 345 -9.51 -6.53 -1.31
N VAL A 346 -10.11 -6.21 -0.16
CA VAL A 346 -10.83 -4.94 0.02
C VAL A 346 -9.86 -3.82 0.42
N HIS A 347 -9.63 -2.88 -0.50
CA HIS A 347 -8.75 -1.72 -0.30
C HIS A 347 -9.46 -0.42 0.04
N TYR A 348 -10.74 -0.33 -0.30
CA TYR A 348 -11.54 0.88 -0.09
C TYR A 348 -13.00 0.53 0.22
N LEU A 349 -13.67 1.50 0.84
CA LEU A 349 -15.08 1.38 1.21
C LEU A 349 -15.91 2.43 0.45
N PRO A 350 -17.12 2.10 0.00
CA PRO A 350 -17.71 0.75 0.04
C PRO A 350 -17.07 -0.18 -0.99
N THR A 351 -17.06 -1.48 -0.68
CA THR A 351 -16.79 -2.55 -1.66
C THR A 351 -17.89 -3.59 -1.54
N LYS A 352 -18.43 -4.06 -2.67
CA LYS A 352 -19.54 -5.02 -2.71
C LYS A 352 -19.21 -6.23 -3.56
N TYR A 353 -19.57 -7.41 -3.08
CA TYR A 353 -19.48 -8.65 -3.84
C TYR A 353 -20.83 -9.36 -3.85
N LEU A 354 -21.23 -9.90 -5.00
CA LEU A 354 -22.46 -10.68 -5.12
C LEU A 354 -22.12 -12.18 -5.15
N ILE A 355 -22.82 -12.96 -4.34
CA ILE A 355 -22.65 -14.40 -4.20
C ILE A 355 -23.94 -15.10 -4.67
N ALA A 356 -23.78 -16.14 -5.48
CA ALA A 356 -24.86 -16.97 -5.97
C ALA A 356 -25.41 -17.91 -4.89
N ALA A 357 -26.63 -18.41 -5.08
CA ALA A 357 -27.29 -19.32 -4.15
C ALA A 357 -26.53 -20.63 -3.88
N ASP A 358 -25.66 -21.08 -4.78
CA ASP A 358 -24.82 -22.26 -4.56
C ASP A 358 -23.55 -21.97 -3.73
N GLY A 359 -23.31 -20.71 -3.38
CA GLY A 359 -22.15 -20.23 -2.63
C GLY A 359 -20.95 -19.86 -3.50
N THR A 360 -21.12 -19.71 -4.82
CA THR A 360 -20.06 -19.22 -5.72
C THR A 360 -20.10 -17.72 -5.91
N VAL A 361 -18.94 -17.11 -6.15
CA VAL A 361 -18.82 -15.68 -6.43
C VAL A 361 -19.40 -15.37 -7.80
N ILE A 362 -20.29 -14.36 -7.89
CA ILE A 362 -20.74 -13.78 -9.16
C ILE A 362 -19.75 -12.70 -9.60
N GLY A 363 -19.31 -11.85 -8.67
CA GLY A 363 -18.29 -10.84 -8.90
C GLY A 363 -18.38 -9.65 -7.94
N LYS A 364 -17.42 -8.75 -8.06
CA LYS A 364 -17.45 -7.42 -7.43
C LYS A 364 -18.49 -6.55 -8.15
N MET A 365 -19.24 -5.75 -7.41
CA MET A 365 -20.27 -4.84 -7.93
C MET A 365 -19.79 -3.40 -7.74
N ASP A 366 -19.33 -2.77 -8.81
CA ASP A 366 -18.71 -1.44 -8.73
C ASP A 366 -19.76 -0.31 -8.83
N THR A 367 -20.92 -0.57 -9.44
CA THR A 367 -22.01 0.42 -9.55
C THR A 367 -23.40 -0.17 -9.23
N ASN A 368 -24.35 0.72 -8.92
CA ASN A 368 -25.74 0.33 -8.71
C ASN A 368 -26.38 -0.22 -9.99
N GLU A 369 -26.03 0.31 -11.16
CA GLU A 369 -26.55 -0.16 -12.44
C GLU A 369 -26.11 -1.59 -12.74
N GLU A 370 -24.86 -1.94 -12.42
CA GLU A 370 -24.37 -3.30 -12.53
C GLU A 370 -25.14 -4.23 -11.58
N LEU A 371 -25.30 -3.81 -10.33
CA LEU A 371 -26.02 -4.57 -9.32
C LEU A 371 -27.48 -4.83 -9.75
N ASP A 372 -28.20 -3.79 -10.17
CA ASP A 372 -29.57 -3.88 -10.66
C ASP A 372 -29.70 -4.84 -11.84
N ALA A 373 -28.77 -4.77 -12.80
CA ALA A 373 -28.76 -5.65 -13.96
C ALA A 373 -28.60 -7.13 -13.54
N ARG A 374 -27.72 -7.41 -12.57
CA ARG A 374 -27.55 -8.77 -12.02
C ARG A 374 -28.78 -9.27 -11.29
N PHE A 375 -29.41 -8.42 -10.47
CA PHE A 375 -30.64 -8.80 -9.78
C PHE A 375 -31.79 -9.07 -10.76
N ALA A 376 -31.91 -8.25 -11.80
CA ALA A 376 -32.86 -8.44 -12.87
C ALA A 376 -32.57 -9.69 -13.73
N GLU A 377 -31.38 -10.28 -13.68
CA GLU A 377 -31.05 -11.56 -14.32
C GLU A 377 -31.42 -12.73 -13.41
N ILE A 378 -30.99 -12.68 -12.15
CA ILE A 378 -31.09 -13.76 -11.16
C ILE A 378 -32.54 -13.98 -10.72
N PHE A 379 -33.30 -12.90 -10.52
CA PHE A 379 -34.65 -12.93 -10.00
C PHE A 379 -35.70 -12.63 -11.09
N ARG A 380 -35.47 -13.14 -12.30
CA ARG A 380 -36.49 -13.12 -13.36
C ARG A 380 -37.74 -13.92 -13.02
#